data_AF-A0A924JEX0-F1
#
_entry.id   AF-A0A924JEX0-F1
#
_cell.length_a   1.000
_cell.length_b   1.000
_cell.length_c   1.000
_cell.angle_alpha   90.00
_cell.angle_beta   90.00
_cell.angle_gamma   90.00
#
_symmetry.space_group_name_H-M   'P 1'
#
loop_
_entity.id
_entity.type
_entity.pdbx_description
1 polymer ?
#
loop_
_entity_poly.entity_id
_entity_poly.type
_entity_poly.pdbx_seq_one_letter_code
_entity_poly.pdbx_strand_id
1 'polypeptide(L)'
;MKYLSRWASQHVRLAVLLIISCEIANAVNGLLLGMNLLTTWPVGVLALLMIVLLAGFVYGQRRPARVSDVPYWTGRRWLFGAFLGNFLLFLTLGGMWASPGQTTVGSQPVWGSSRTEIRADTLTPVKNAPSVSNEAYYVEQTAKPNRQVGTRVVFVLLFFTGIFLSGLLAALACQLACASYAGYAVIVFLLGVVALGFGFQFLSRAFEKVIRPWRQMSRFERRRVNLRALLMMLGLYAVTMLISRLGGR
;
A
#
# COMPACT_ATOMS: atom_id res chain seq x y z
N MET A 1 -6.06 21.17 29.19
CA MET A 1 -6.11 19.78 28.68
C MET A 1 -6.79 18.75 29.61
N LYS A 2 -7.20 19.11 30.85
CA LYS A 2 -7.78 18.13 31.80
C LYS A 2 -9.10 17.50 31.34
N TYR A 3 -9.95 18.25 30.63
CA TYR A 3 -11.24 17.75 30.14
C TYR A 3 -11.11 16.63 29.11
N LEU A 4 -10.16 16.76 28.17
CA LEU A 4 -9.97 15.77 27.10
C LEU A 4 -9.35 14.48 27.62
N SER A 5 -8.41 14.59 28.56
CA SER A 5 -7.85 13.45 29.29
C SER A 5 -8.91 12.73 30.13
N ARG A 6 -9.76 13.48 30.84
CA ARG A 6 -10.83 12.91 31.68
C ARG A 6 -11.93 12.25 30.83
N TRP A 7 -12.26 12.83 29.68
CA TRP A 7 -13.19 12.21 28.72
C TRP A 7 -12.61 10.92 28.14
N ALA A 8 -11.34 10.93 27.74
CA ALA A 8 -10.66 9.76 27.17
C ALA A 8 -10.55 8.61 28.18
N SER A 9 -10.34 8.90 29.47
CA SER A 9 -10.33 7.87 30.52
C SER A 9 -11.72 7.27 30.77
N GLN A 10 -12.78 8.05 30.59
CA GLN A 10 -14.17 7.56 30.74
C GLN A 10 -14.64 6.80 29.50
N HIS A 11 -14.18 7.16 28.31
CA HIS A 11 -14.61 6.60 27.03
C HIS A 11 -13.45 5.97 26.24
N VAL A 12 -12.75 5.01 26.85
CA VAL A 12 -11.53 4.41 26.27
C VAL A 12 -11.74 3.88 24.85
N ARG A 13 -12.87 3.20 24.58
CA ARG A 13 -13.17 2.68 23.24
C ARG A 13 -13.33 3.78 22.19
N LEU A 14 -14.04 4.87 22.53
CA LEU A 14 -14.21 6.00 21.62
C LEU A 14 -12.89 6.75 21.40
N ALA A 15 -12.08 6.89 22.44
CA ALA A 15 -10.75 7.49 22.33
C ALA A 15 -9.83 6.67 21.40
N VAL A 16 -9.84 5.34 21.52
CA VAL A 16 -9.09 4.44 20.61
C VAL A 16 -9.59 4.59 19.17
N LEU A 17 -10.90 4.56 18.94
CA LEU A 17 -11.47 4.77 17.60
C LEU A 17 -11.11 6.13 17.01
N LEU A 18 -11.14 7.19 17.82
CA LEU A 18 -10.80 8.53 17.38
C LEU A 18 -9.32 8.63 16.99
N ILE A 19 -8.42 8.02 17.76
CA ILE A 19 -6.99 7.93 17.41
C ILE A 19 -6.81 7.18 16.09
N ILE A 20 -7.46 6.02 15.93
CA ILE A 20 -7.39 5.24 14.68
C ILE A 20 -7.90 6.08 13.49
N SER A 21 -9.04 6.76 13.64
CA SER A 21 -9.59 7.61 12.58
C SER A 21 -8.65 8.77 12.21
N CYS A 22 -7.96 9.34 13.19
CA CYS A 22 -6.99 10.40 13.00
C CYS A 22 -5.75 9.89 12.25
N GLU A 23 -5.24 8.70 12.60
CA GLU A 23 -4.13 8.06 11.89
C GLU A 23 -4.50 7.70 10.45
N ILE A 24 -5.73 7.22 10.20
CA ILE A 24 -6.22 6.95 8.84
C ILE A 24 -6.30 8.26 8.04
N ALA A 25 -6.86 9.32 8.63
CA ALA A 25 -6.93 10.62 7.97
C ALA A 25 -5.53 11.17 7.67
N ASN A 26 -4.59 11.02 8.61
CA ASN A 26 -3.19 11.41 8.44
C ASN A 26 -2.53 10.63 7.29
N ALA A 27 -2.74 9.31 7.22
CA ALA A 27 -2.23 8.46 6.16
C ALA A 27 -2.81 8.83 4.79
N VAL A 28 -4.13 9.04 4.69
CA VAL A 28 -4.80 9.45 3.46
C VAL A 28 -4.30 10.82 2.99
N ASN A 29 -4.19 11.78 3.91
CA ASN A 29 -3.67 13.11 3.60
C ASN A 29 -2.22 13.06 3.14
N GLY A 30 -1.37 12.30 3.83
CA GLY A 30 0.02 12.08 3.44
C GLY A 30 0.09 11.50 2.03
N LEU A 31 -0.65 10.43 1.76
CA LEU A 31 -0.66 9.76 0.46
C LEU A 31 -1.15 10.68 -0.66
N LEU A 32 -2.28 11.36 -0.49
CA LEU A 32 -2.81 12.30 -1.48
C LEU A 32 -1.86 13.47 -1.73
N LEU A 33 -1.23 14.01 -0.68
CA LEU A 33 -0.29 15.12 -0.82
C LEU A 33 1.00 14.65 -1.52
N GLY A 34 1.49 13.46 -1.18
CA GLY A 34 2.59 12.79 -1.86
C GLY A 34 2.33 12.55 -3.34
N MET A 35 1.14 12.04 -3.68
CA MET A 35 0.71 11.80 -5.05
C MET A 35 0.64 13.07 -5.90
N ASN A 36 0.56 14.25 -5.30
CA ASN A 36 0.54 15.52 -6.02
C ASN A 36 1.91 16.21 -6.01
N LEU A 37 2.57 16.27 -4.84
CA LEU A 37 3.78 17.05 -4.62
C LEU A 37 5.06 16.36 -5.12
N LEU A 38 5.13 15.03 -5.05
CA LEU A 38 6.35 14.24 -5.29
C LEU A 38 6.35 13.53 -6.65
N THR A 39 5.44 13.87 -7.55
CA THR A 39 5.31 13.23 -8.88
C THR A 39 6.52 13.44 -9.76
N THR A 40 7.19 14.58 -9.63
CA THR A 40 8.38 14.95 -10.42
C THR A 40 9.67 14.36 -9.86
N TRP A 41 9.64 13.76 -8.67
CA TRP A 41 10.84 13.25 -8.02
C TRP A 41 11.22 11.89 -8.61
N PRO A 42 12.53 11.64 -8.84
CA PRO A 42 12.98 10.35 -9.33
C PRO A 42 12.71 9.25 -8.29
N VAL A 43 12.21 8.10 -8.76
CA VAL A 43 11.82 6.96 -7.89
C VAL A 43 12.97 6.51 -6.98
N GLY A 44 14.22 6.60 -7.45
CA GLY A 44 15.40 6.27 -6.65
C GLY A 44 15.57 7.15 -5.41
N VAL A 45 15.31 8.46 -5.53
CA VAL A 45 15.37 9.40 -4.39
C VAL A 45 14.23 9.13 -3.41
N LEU A 46 13.02 8.87 -3.91
CA LEU A 46 11.88 8.52 -3.07
C LEU A 46 12.10 7.21 -2.30
N ALA A 47 12.65 6.19 -2.96
CA ALA A 47 12.99 4.92 -2.34
C ALA A 47 14.08 5.09 -1.27
N LEU A 48 15.14 5.86 -1.56
CA LEU A 48 16.18 6.16 -0.58
C LEU A 48 15.63 6.91 0.63
N LEU A 49 14.75 7.90 0.42
CA LEU A 49 14.12 8.66 1.50
C LEU A 49 13.21 7.78 2.36
N MET A 50 12.45 6.87 1.75
CA MET A 50 11.64 5.88 2.47
C MET A 50 12.52 4.94 3.32
N ILE A 51 13.65 4.46 2.79
CA ILE A 51 14.61 3.62 3.54
C ILE A 51 15.16 4.40 4.74
N VAL A 52 15.56 5.66 4.56
CA VAL A 52 16.07 6.52 5.64
C VAL A 52 15.01 6.74 6.71
N LEU A 53 13.76 7.02 6.33
CA LEU A 53 12.65 7.18 7.27
C LEU A 53 12.36 5.89 8.05
N LEU A 54 12.30 4.74 7.37
CA LEU A 54 12.10 3.43 8.01
C LEU A 54 13.25 3.08 8.96
N ALA A 55 14.50 3.30 8.54
CA ALA A 55 15.67 3.07 9.38
C ALA A 55 15.66 3.98 10.61
N GLY A 56 15.31 5.26 10.45
CA GLY A 56 15.12 6.20 11.54
C GLY A 56 14.02 5.76 12.52
N PHE A 57 12.91 5.25 11.99
CA PHE A 57 11.80 4.74 12.80
C PHE A 57 12.20 3.49 13.60
N VAL A 58 12.85 2.51 12.95
CA VAL A 58 13.37 1.31 13.61
C VAL A 58 14.43 1.66 14.64
N TYR A 59 15.33 2.59 14.33
CA TYR A 59 16.36 3.07 15.25
C TYR A 59 15.73 3.76 16.47
N GLY A 60 14.71 4.59 16.26
CA GLY A 60 13.94 5.25 17.31
C GLY A 60 13.22 4.26 18.22
N GLN A 61 12.54 3.26 17.64
CA GLN A 61 11.86 2.20 18.39
C GLN A 61 12.82 1.30 19.19
N ARG A 62 14.04 1.10 18.69
CA ARG A 62 15.06 0.31 19.39
C ARG A 62 15.66 1.01 20.59
N ARG A 63 15.46 2.32 20.77
CA ARG A 63 15.86 3.00 22.00
C ARG A 63 14.82 2.67 23.08
N PRO A 64 15.18 1.89 24.12
CA PRO A 64 14.26 1.59 25.21
C PRO A 64 14.10 2.84 26.07
N ALA A 65 13.28 3.79 25.65
CA ALA A 65 12.79 4.80 26.57
C ALA A 65 11.75 4.10 27.46
N ARG A 66 12.08 3.87 28.74
CA ARG A 66 11.09 3.46 29.74
C ARG A 66 10.01 4.54 29.75
N VAL A 67 8.85 4.26 29.17
CA VAL A 67 7.74 5.21 28.99
C VAL A 67 7.30 5.84 30.33
N SER A 68 7.59 5.19 31.45
CA SER A 68 7.33 5.69 32.81
C SER A 68 8.22 6.85 33.25
N ASP A 69 9.45 6.96 32.75
CA ASP A 69 10.48 7.87 33.29
C ASP A 69 10.76 9.05 32.34
N VAL A 70 10.06 9.13 31.22
CA VAL A 70 10.28 10.17 30.20
C VAL A 70 9.57 11.45 30.64
N PRO A 71 10.26 12.62 30.70
CA PRO A 71 9.60 13.88 31.00
C PRO A 71 8.46 14.14 30.00
N TYR A 72 7.35 14.69 30.49
CA TYR A 72 6.12 14.93 29.72
C TYR A 72 6.40 15.57 28.33
N TRP A 73 7.25 16.59 28.30
CA TRP A 73 7.64 17.30 27.07
C TRP A 73 8.39 16.42 26.08
N THR A 74 9.25 15.54 26.57
CA THR A 74 10.04 14.61 25.74
C THR A 74 9.12 13.54 25.15
N GLY A 75 8.20 12.99 25.94
CA GLY A 75 7.18 12.04 25.45
C GLY A 75 6.30 12.65 24.35
N ARG A 76 5.86 13.90 24.53
CA ARG A 76 5.07 14.62 23.51
C ARG A 76 5.85 14.84 22.20
N ARG A 77 7.13 15.18 22.28
CA ARG A 77 8.00 15.33 21.10
C ARG A 77 8.18 14.01 20.36
N TRP A 78 8.31 12.90 21.08
CA TRP A 78 8.38 11.57 20.49
C TRP A 78 7.08 11.18 19.77
N LEU A 79 5.92 11.42 20.39
CA LEU A 79 4.62 11.16 19.77
C LEU A 79 4.42 12.02 18.51
N PHE A 80 4.80 13.30 18.56
CA PHE A 80 4.76 14.18 17.40
C PHE A 80 5.71 13.71 16.29
N GLY A 81 6.93 13.29 16.66
CA GLY A 81 7.90 12.72 15.71
C GLY A 81 7.41 11.43 15.06
N ALA A 82 6.74 10.56 15.82
CA ALA A 82 6.14 9.34 15.28
C ALA A 82 4.98 9.65 14.32
N PHE A 83 4.09 10.59 14.69
CA PHE A 83 3.00 11.06 13.85
C PHE A 83 3.52 11.69 12.54
N LEU A 84 4.54 12.55 12.63
CA LEU A 84 5.16 13.19 11.47
C LEU A 84 5.91 12.17 10.61
N GLY A 85 6.62 11.22 11.22
CA GLY A 85 7.29 10.14 10.51
C GLY A 85 6.31 9.26 9.73
N ASN A 86 5.17 8.91 10.35
CA ASN A 86 4.10 8.18 9.69
C ASN A 86 3.55 8.97 8.48
N PHE A 87 3.27 10.27 8.67
CA PHE A 87 2.84 11.15 7.60
C PHE A 87 3.85 11.21 6.43
N LEU A 88 5.14 11.38 6.72
CA LEU A 88 6.21 11.43 5.72
C LEU A 88 6.37 10.09 4.96
N LEU A 89 6.18 8.96 5.65
CA LEU A 89 6.16 7.64 5.01
C LEU A 89 5.00 7.51 4.02
N PHE A 90 3.78 7.88 4.42
CA PHE A 90 2.64 7.86 3.50
C PHE A 90 2.79 8.87 2.37
N LEU A 91 3.41 10.01 2.63
CA LEU A 91 3.74 11.03 1.62
C LEU A 91 4.73 10.50 0.57
N THR A 92 5.81 9.86 0.98
CA THR A 92 6.75 9.24 0.02
C THR A 92 6.14 8.07 -0.73
N LEU A 93 5.32 7.25 -0.07
CA LEU A 93 4.59 6.16 -0.69
C LEU A 93 3.61 6.68 -1.75
N GLY A 94 2.88 7.76 -1.46
CA GLY A 94 2.00 8.44 -2.40
C GLY A 94 2.74 8.97 -3.62
N GLY A 95 3.91 9.58 -3.43
CA GLY A 95 4.79 10.00 -4.51
C GLY A 95 5.17 8.84 -5.43
N MET A 96 5.65 7.73 -4.86
CA MET A 96 6.01 6.53 -5.62
C MET A 96 4.81 5.88 -6.34
N TRP A 97 3.62 5.96 -5.76
CA TRP A 97 2.40 5.47 -6.39
C TRP A 97 2.04 6.31 -7.62
N ALA A 98 2.16 7.63 -7.52
CA ALA A 98 1.81 8.55 -8.58
C ALA A 98 2.88 8.69 -9.65
N SER A 99 4.15 8.38 -9.37
CA SER A 99 5.22 8.34 -10.38
C SER A 99 4.79 7.38 -11.50
N PRO A 100 4.39 7.89 -12.68
CA PRO A 100 4.11 7.06 -13.83
C PRO A 100 5.41 6.31 -14.08
N GLY A 101 5.37 4.97 -14.09
CA GLY A 101 6.58 4.17 -14.22
C GLY A 101 7.39 4.69 -15.40
N GLN A 102 8.40 5.52 -15.10
CA GLN A 102 9.19 6.18 -16.11
C GLN A 102 9.78 5.03 -16.89
N THR A 103 9.30 4.87 -18.13
CA THR A 103 10.07 4.18 -19.15
C THR A 103 11.37 4.96 -19.17
N THR A 104 12.38 4.43 -18.48
CA THR A 104 13.77 4.78 -18.66
C THR A 104 14.04 4.55 -20.13
N VAL A 105 13.79 5.58 -20.95
CA VAL A 105 14.49 5.78 -22.20
C VAL A 105 15.93 5.79 -21.73
N GLY A 106 16.64 4.68 -21.99
CA GLY A 106 17.93 4.41 -21.39
C GLY A 106 18.83 5.62 -21.53
N SER A 107 19.02 6.35 -20.44
CA SER A 107 20.11 7.29 -20.29
C SER A 107 21.35 6.41 -20.28
N GLN A 108 21.94 6.25 -21.45
CA GLN A 108 23.19 5.53 -21.58
C GLN A 108 24.22 6.16 -20.65
N PRO A 109 25.06 5.35 -19.98
CA PRO A 109 26.18 5.90 -19.24
C PRO A 109 27.03 6.74 -20.19
N VAL A 110 27.29 7.99 -19.79
CA VAL A 110 28.03 9.02 -20.54
C VAL A 110 29.53 8.67 -20.74
N TRP A 111 29.95 7.44 -20.42
CA TRP A 111 31.31 6.97 -20.59
C TRP A 111 31.37 5.84 -21.62
N GLY A 112 31.64 6.22 -22.87
CA GLY A 112 31.93 5.29 -23.96
C GLY A 112 31.08 5.54 -25.18
N SER A 113 31.43 6.56 -25.97
CA SER A 113 30.81 6.81 -27.27
C SER A 113 31.17 5.70 -28.27
N SER A 114 30.30 4.70 -28.44
CA SER A 114 30.20 3.99 -29.70
C SER A 114 28.78 4.11 -30.23
N ARG A 115 28.61 5.06 -31.14
CA ARG A 115 27.38 5.29 -31.87
C ARG A 115 27.19 4.11 -32.83
N THR A 116 26.44 3.11 -32.42
CA THR A 116 26.00 2.02 -33.29
C THR A 116 24.69 2.45 -33.96
N GLU A 117 24.80 3.03 -35.15
CA GLU A 117 23.65 3.22 -36.04
C GLU A 117 23.25 1.85 -36.60
N ILE A 118 22.20 1.26 -36.04
CA ILE A 118 21.58 0.06 -36.59
C ILE A 118 20.78 0.49 -37.82
N ARG A 119 21.43 0.49 -38.99
CA ARG A 119 20.77 0.60 -40.29
C ARG A 119 20.17 -0.77 -40.63
N ALA A 120 18.87 -0.91 -40.40
CA ALA A 120 18.12 -2.12 -40.73
C ALA A 120 17.80 -2.13 -42.23
N ASP A 121 18.69 -2.73 -43.03
CA ASP A 121 18.35 -3.10 -44.41
C ASP A 121 17.41 -4.31 -44.40
N THR A 122 16.40 -4.20 -45.26
CA THR A 122 15.26 -5.08 -45.48
C THR A 122 15.64 -6.51 -45.80
N LEU A 123 15.05 -7.49 -45.08
CA LEU A 123 14.50 -8.75 -45.61
C LEU A 123 13.67 -9.44 -44.51
N THR A 124 12.41 -9.67 -44.82
CA THR A 124 11.31 -10.15 -43.96
C THR A 124 11.53 -11.55 -43.37
N PRO A 125 10.99 -11.85 -42.17
CA PRO A 125 9.61 -12.34 -42.12
C PRO A 125 8.74 -11.51 -41.17
N VAL A 126 7.54 -11.15 -41.64
CA VAL A 126 6.52 -10.46 -40.85
C VAL A 126 6.04 -11.37 -39.72
N LYS A 127 6.76 -11.34 -38.59
CA LYS A 127 6.34 -11.90 -37.30
C LYS A 127 5.73 -10.84 -36.38
N ASN A 128 5.70 -9.59 -36.86
CA ASN A 128 5.13 -8.45 -36.18
C ASN A 128 3.99 -7.90 -37.05
N ALA A 129 2.83 -8.54 -36.99
CA ALA A 129 1.63 -7.71 -36.94
C ALA A 129 1.86 -6.77 -35.74
N PRO A 130 1.80 -5.44 -35.91
CA PRO A 130 1.98 -4.54 -34.79
C PRO A 130 1.05 -5.01 -33.69
N SER A 131 1.57 -5.23 -32.48
CA SER A 131 0.73 -5.23 -31.31
C SER A 131 0.11 -3.84 -31.30
N VAL A 132 -1.07 -3.71 -31.92
CA VAL A 132 -1.93 -2.57 -31.81
C VAL A 132 -2.25 -2.53 -30.32
N SER A 133 -1.38 -1.84 -29.57
CA SER A 133 -1.72 -1.28 -28.29
C SER A 133 -2.98 -0.51 -28.60
N ASN A 134 -4.12 -1.09 -28.24
CA ASN A 134 -5.42 -0.64 -28.68
C ASN A 134 -5.70 0.76 -28.12
N GLU A 135 -5.08 1.79 -28.67
CA GLU A 135 -5.46 3.19 -28.43
C GLU A 135 -6.93 3.37 -28.77
N ALA A 136 -7.42 2.71 -29.83
CA ALA A 136 -8.83 2.60 -30.14
C ALA A 136 -9.68 2.02 -28.98
N TYR A 137 -9.18 1.01 -28.25
CA TYR A 137 -9.88 0.46 -27.09
C TYR A 137 -9.85 1.41 -25.88
N TYR A 138 -8.74 2.12 -25.66
CA TYR A 138 -8.67 3.14 -24.60
C TYR A 138 -9.59 4.31 -24.89
N VAL A 139 -9.68 4.76 -26.14
CA VAL A 139 -10.58 5.82 -26.61
C VAL A 139 -12.04 5.38 -26.53
N GLU A 140 -12.36 4.13 -26.87
CA GLU A 140 -13.73 3.61 -26.76
C GLU A 140 -14.16 3.35 -25.31
N GLN A 141 -13.22 2.95 -24.43
CA GLN A 141 -13.52 2.77 -23.01
C GLN A 141 -13.65 4.10 -22.25
N THR A 142 -12.89 5.15 -22.61
CA THR A 142 -13.09 6.49 -22.05
C THR A 142 -14.39 7.12 -22.54
N ALA A 143 -14.86 6.76 -23.75
CA ALA A 143 -16.13 7.22 -24.29
C ALA A 143 -17.37 6.62 -23.60
N LYS A 144 -17.24 5.52 -22.83
CA LYS A 144 -18.35 4.88 -22.10
C LYS A 144 -18.16 4.96 -20.57
N PRO A 145 -18.23 6.17 -19.97
CA PRO A 145 -17.98 6.37 -18.53
C PRO A 145 -18.99 5.62 -17.65
N ASN A 146 -20.24 5.47 -18.09
CA ASN A 146 -21.31 4.92 -17.27
C ASN A 146 -21.11 3.42 -16.92
N ARG A 147 -20.48 2.64 -17.83
CA ARG A 147 -20.19 1.22 -17.59
C ARG A 147 -19.05 1.02 -16.58
N GLN A 148 -18.14 1.99 -16.45
CA GLN A 148 -17.00 1.91 -15.53
C GLN A 148 -17.40 2.19 -14.07
N VAL A 149 -18.42 3.01 -13.84
CA VAL A 149 -18.91 3.32 -12.48
C VAL A 149 -19.47 2.04 -11.81
N GLY A 150 -20.27 1.25 -12.54
CA GLY A 150 -20.84 0.01 -12.02
C GLY A 150 -19.76 -1.01 -11.61
N THR A 151 -18.72 -1.18 -12.41
CA THR A 151 -17.60 -2.08 -12.07
C THR A 151 -16.81 -1.60 -10.86
N ARG A 152 -16.61 -0.28 -10.71
CA ARG A 152 -15.92 0.29 -9.53
C ARG A 152 -16.69 0.03 -8.24
N VAL A 153 -18.01 0.23 -8.25
CA VAL A 153 -18.87 -0.05 -7.09
C VAL A 153 -18.75 -1.52 -6.67
N VAL A 154 -18.74 -2.45 -7.64
CA VAL A 154 -18.54 -3.88 -7.36
C VAL A 154 -17.19 -4.12 -6.66
N PHE A 155 -16.09 -3.55 -7.14
CA PHE A 155 -14.79 -3.71 -6.47
C PHE A 155 -14.75 -3.15 -5.04
N VAL A 156 -15.40 -2.02 -4.80
CA VAL A 156 -15.53 -1.43 -3.46
C VAL A 156 -16.37 -2.33 -2.56
N LEU A 157 -17.46 -2.90 -3.07
CA LEU A 157 -18.28 -3.87 -2.34
C LEU A 157 -17.48 -5.13 -1.99
N LEU A 158 -16.69 -5.64 -2.96
CA LEU A 158 -15.79 -6.78 -2.74
C LEU A 158 -14.76 -6.50 -1.63
N PHE A 159 -14.24 -5.28 -1.55
CA PHE A 159 -13.35 -4.86 -0.46
C PHE A 159 -14.04 -4.93 0.90
N PHE A 160 -15.25 -4.39 1.02
CA PHE A 160 -16.02 -4.46 2.27
C PHE A 160 -16.36 -5.90 2.67
N THR A 161 -16.72 -6.77 1.73
CA THR A 161 -16.89 -8.20 2.03
C THR A 161 -15.59 -8.84 2.51
N GLY A 162 -14.43 -8.45 1.99
CA GLY A 162 -13.12 -8.92 2.47
C GLY A 162 -12.86 -8.52 3.92
N ILE A 163 -13.14 -7.26 4.29
CA ILE A 163 -13.03 -6.79 5.68
C ILE A 163 -13.99 -7.56 6.58
N PHE A 164 -15.26 -7.69 6.18
CA PHE A 164 -16.27 -8.39 6.96
C PHE A 164 -15.89 -9.85 7.20
N LEU A 165 -15.47 -10.56 6.14
CA LEU A 165 -15.03 -11.95 6.22
C LEU A 165 -13.79 -12.10 7.11
N SER A 166 -12.82 -11.18 6.99
CA SER A 166 -11.63 -11.17 7.85
C SER A 166 -11.99 -10.96 9.33
N GLY A 167 -12.93 -10.06 9.63
CA GLY A 167 -13.43 -9.85 10.99
C GLY A 167 -14.10 -11.09 11.58
N LEU A 168 -14.93 -11.79 10.80
CA LEU A 168 -15.55 -13.05 11.23
C LEU A 168 -14.50 -14.14 11.48
N LEU A 169 -13.50 -14.28 10.60
CA LEU A 169 -12.42 -15.24 10.76
C LEU A 169 -11.54 -14.92 11.98
N ALA A 170 -11.30 -13.64 12.26
CA ALA A 170 -10.57 -13.23 13.47
C ALA A 170 -11.34 -13.57 14.76
N ALA A 171 -12.65 -13.34 14.78
CA ALA A 171 -13.50 -13.72 15.91
C ALA A 171 -13.52 -15.24 16.11
N LEU A 172 -13.63 -16.02 15.02
CA LEU A 172 -13.59 -17.47 15.05
C LEU A 172 -12.23 -18.00 15.53
N ALA A 173 -11.13 -17.40 15.06
CA ALA A 173 -9.78 -17.73 15.51
C ALA A 173 -9.60 -17.49 17.01
N CYS A 174 -10.17 -16.40 17.55
CA CYS A 174 -10.16 -16.10 18.97
C CYS A 174 -10.93 -17.17 19.77
N GLN A 175 -12.13 -17.56 19.33
CA GLN A 175 -12.91 -18.62 19.99
C GLN A 175 -12.18 -19.97 19.97
N LEU A 176 -11.55 -20.33 18.84
CA LEU A 176 -10.73 -21.55 18.72
C LEU A 176 -9.51 -21.51 19.63
N ALA A 177 -8.86 -20.36 19.76
CA ALA A 177 -7.74 -20.17 20.67
C ALA A 177 -8.18 -20.35 22.13
N CYS A 178 -9.33 -19.79 22.53
CA CYS A 178 -9.92 -19.98 23.85
C CYS A 178 -10.34 -21.43 24.13
N ALA A 179 -10.76 -22.16 23.09
CA ALA A 179 -11.13 -23.57 23.18
C ALA A 179 -9.92 -24.53 23.12
N SER A 180 -8.69 -24.02 23.31
CA SER A 180 -7.43 -24.79 23.29
C SER A 180 -7.06 -25.44 21.94
N TYR A 181 -7.78 -25.12 20.86
CA TYR A 181 -7.47 -25.57 19.50
C TYR A 181 -6.49 -24.62 18.80
N ALA A 182 -5.29 -24.47 19.38
CA ALA A 182 -4.29 -23.48 18.94
C ALA A 182 -3.90 -23.64 17.46
N GLY A 183 -3.75 -24.88 16.97
CA GLY A 183 -3.39 -25.13 15.56
C GLY A 183 -4.44 -24.60 14.57
N TYR A 184 -5.72 -24.88 14.82
CA TYR A 184 -6.81 -24.41 13.97
C TYR A 184 -7.00 -22.89 14.05
N ALA A 185 -6.82 -22.31 15.24
CA ALA A 185 -6.87 -20.86 15.42
C ALA A 185 -5.85 -20.13 14.51
N VAL A 186 -4.62 -20.65 14.40
CA VAL A 186 -3.59 -20.08 13.52
C VAL A 186 -3.99 -20.17 12.04
N ILE A 187 -4.52 -21.31 11.60
CA ILE A 187 -4.92 -21.51 10.20
C ILE A 187 -6.06 -20.54 9.83
N VAL A 188 -7.09 -20.45 10.68
CA VAL A 188 -8.23 -19.55 10.47
C VAL A 188 -7.78 -18.10 10.46
N PHE A 189 -6.88 -17.72 11.37
CA PHE A 189 -6.32 -16.37 11.40
C PHE A 189 -5.55 -16.02 10.12
N LEU A 190 -4.69 -16.92 9.64
CA LEU A 190 -3.98 -16.75 8.36
C LEU A 190 -4.96 -16.60 7.19
N LEU A 191 -6.04 -17.36 7.19
CA LEU A 191 -7.09 -17.27 6.17
C LEU A 191 -7.79 -15.90 6.21
N GLY A 192 -8.01 -15.35 7.41
CA GLY A 192 -8.52 -14.00 7.61
C GLY A 192 -7.58 -12.91 7.09
N VAL A 193 -6.27 -13.08 7.28
CA VAL A 193 -5.23 -12.19 6.74
C VAL A 193 -5.23 -12.23 5.21
N VAL A 194 -5.34 -13.42 4.61
CA VAL A 194 -5.42 -13.60 3.16
C VAL A 194 -6.68 -12.95 2.59
N ALA A 195 -7.84 -13.15 3.21
CA ALA A 195 -9.09 -12.50 2.81
C ALA A 195 -8.98 -10.97 2.82
N LEU A 196 -8.33 -10.41 3.85
CA LEU A 196 -8.11 -8.97 3.96
C LEU A 196 -7.17 -8.46 2.86
N GLY A 197 -6.09 -9.19 2.56
CA GLY A 197 -5.17 -8.85 1.49
C GLY A 197 -5.81 -8.87 0.10
N PHE A 198 -6.67 -9.86 -0.18
CA PHE A 198 -7.49 -9.86 -1.40
C PHE A 198 -8.46 -8.67 -1.46
N GLY A 199 -9.06 -8.31 -0.33
CA GLY A 199 -9.87 -7.09 -0.21
C GLY A 199 -9.09 -5.85 -0.68
N PHE A 200 -7.90 -5.63 -0.12
CA PHE A 200 -7.05 -4.50 -0.50
C PHE A 200 -6.66 -4.53 -1.98
N GLN A 201 -6.44 -5.71 -2.55
CA GLN A 201 -6.18 -5.84 -3.98
C GLN A 201 -7.37 -5.36 -4.82
N PHE A 202 -8.61 -5.68 -4.45
CA PHE A 202 -9.79 -5.15 -5.13
C PHE A 202 -9.94 -3.64 -4.96
N LEU A 203 -9.65 -3.12 -3.77
CA LEU A 203 -9.68 -1.68 -3.52
C LEU A 203 -8.66 -0.93 -4.39
N SER A 204 -7.42 -1.42 -4.47
CA SER A 204 -6.39 -0.81 -5.32
C SER A 204 -6.81 -0.75 -6.79
N ARG A 205 -7.53 -1.77 -7.28
CA ARG A 205 -8.09 -1.79 -8.63
C ARG A 205 -9.26 -0.84 -8.82
N ALA A 206 -10.05 -0.58 -7.79
CA ALA A 206 -11.15 0.39 -7.88
C ALA A 206 -10.65 1.81 -8.16
N PHE A 207 -9.43 2.14 -7.71
CA PHE A 207 -8.78 3.43 -7.94
C PHE A 207 -7.96 3.51 -9.25
N GLU A 208 -7.85 2.43 -10.02
CA GLU A 208 -7.18 2.50 -11.32
C GLU A 208 -7.99 3.34 -12.32
N LYS A 209 -7.29 4.25 -13.02
CA LYS A 209 -7.90 5.17 -14.00
C LYS A 209 -8.68 4.41 -15.09
N VAL A 210 -8.17 3.26 -15.52
CA VAL A 210 -8.81 2.37 -16.49
C VAL A 210 -8.75 0.94 -15.98
N ILE A 211 -9.91 0.36 -15.68
CA ILE A 211 -9.99 -1.04 -15.24
C ILE A 211 -9.92 -1.94 -16.48
N ARG A 212 -8.79 -2.61 -16.65
CA ARG A 212 -8.60 -3.58 -17.74
C ARG A 212 -9.08 -4.97 -17.32
N PRO A 213 -9.93 -5.65 -18.11
CA PRO A 213 -10.32 -7.02 -17.81
C PRO A 213 -9.12 -7.97 -17.98
N TRP A 214 -9.04 -8.99 -17.12
CA TRP A 214 -7.88 -9.91 -17.05
C TRP A 214 -7.51 -10.54 -18.40
N ARG A 215 -8.52 -10.89 -19.21
CA ARG A 215 -8.35 -11.48 -20.54
C ARG A 215 -7.52 -10.60 -21.48
N GLN A 216 -7.59 -9.27 -21.35
CA GLN A 216 -6.90 -8.33 -22.22
C GLN A 216 -5.55 -7.84 -21.70
N MET A 217 -5.17 -8.20 -20.47
CA MET A 217 -3.86 -7.86 -19.93
C MET A 217 -2.75 -8.66 -20.60
N SER A 218 -1.67 -7.98 -21.00
CA SER A 218 -0.46 -8.63 -21.49
C SER A 218 0.22 -9.46 -20.38
N ARG A 219 1.07 -10.43 -20.75
CA ARG A 219 1.78 -11.27 -19.76
C ARG A 219 2.63 -10.45 -18.79
N PHE A 220 3.28 -9.38 -19.29
CA PHE A 220 4.08 -8.47 -18.47
C PHE A 220 3.23 -7.67 -17.48
N GLU A 221 2.05 -7.19 -17.90
CA GLU A 221 1.12 -6.50 -17.01
C GLU A 221 0.58 -7.42 -15.92
N ARG A 222 0.19 -8.65 -16.28
CA ARG A 222 -0.25 -9.65 -15.29
C ARG A 222 0.83 -9.93 -14.26
N ARG A 223 2.08 -10.08 -14.68
CA ARG A 223 3.21 -10.31 -13.77
C ARG A 223 3.40 -9.12 -12.82
N ARG A 224 3.26 -7.88 -13.31
CA ARG A 224 3.37 -6.67 -12.49
C ARG A 224 2.23 -6.56 -11.47
N VAL A 225 1.00 -6.85 -11.87
CA VAL A 225 -0.17 -6.87 -10.96
C VAL A 225 -0.01 -7.96 -9.90
N ASN A 226 0.39 -9.16 -10.30
CA ASN A 226 0.65 -10.25 -9.34
C ASN A 226 1.80 -9.92 -8.40
N LEU A 227 2.87 -9.29 -8.88
CA LEU A 227 3.99 -8.86 -8.03
C LEU A 227 3.53 -7.82 -7.01
N ARG A 228 2.72 -6.83 -7.41
CA ARG A 228 2.14 -5.84 -6.49
C ARG A 228 1.25 -6.49 -5.45
N ALA A 229 0.38 -7.41 -5.88
CA ALA A 229 -0.49 -8.15 -4.96
C ALA A 229 0.32 -8.99 -3.97
N LEU A 230 1.36 -9.66 -4.44
CA LEU A 230 2.27 -10.45 -3.61
C LEU A 230 3.05 -9.57 -2.63
N LEU A 231 3.53 -8.41 -3.06
CA LEU A 231 4.20 -7.44 -2.18
C LEU A 231 3.24 -6.87 -1.12
N MET A 232 1.99 -6.58 -1.49
CA MET A 232 0.96 -6.16 -0.52
C MET A 232 0.67 -7.27 0.50
N MET A 233 0.51 -8.51 0.05
CA MET A 233 0.31 -9.68 0.91
C MET A 233 1.50 -9.89 1.86
N LEU A 234 2.73 -9.80 1.35
CA LEU A 234 3.95 -9.88 2.16
C LEU A 234 4.03 -8.74 3.18
N GLY A 235 3.71 -7.51 2.77
CA GLY A 235 3.69 -6.35 3.66
C GLY A 235 2.66 -6.52 4.77
N LEU A 236 1.46 -6.99 4.44
CA LEU A 236 0.39 -7.23 5.41
C LEU A 236 0.77 -8.34 6.38
N TYR A 237 1.36 -9.43 5.88
CA TYR A 237 1.90 -10.50 6.72
C TYR A 237 3.01 -10.00 7.65
N ALA A 238 3.97 -9.22 7.14
CA ALA A 238 5.04 -8.63 7.94
C ALA A 238 4.50 -7.72 9.06
N VAL A 239 3.49 -6.90 8.76
CA VAL A 239 2.81 -6.06 9.76
C VAL A 239 2.13 -6.91 10.82
N THR A 240 1.38 -7.95 10.43
CA THR A 240 0.72 -8.84 11.41
C THR A 240 1.73 -9.57 12.31
N MET A 241 2.87 -10.00 11.77
CA MET A 241 3.98 -10.58 12.55
C MET A 241 4.65 -9.57 13.48
N LEU A 242 4.76 -8.32 13.05
CA LEU A 242 5.33 -7.26 13.88
C LEU A 242 4.39 -6.93 15.06
N ILE A 243 3.08 -6.87 14.80
CA ILE A 243 2.06 -6.64 15.83
C ILE A 243 2.02 -7.81 16.82
N SER A 244 2.06 -9.06 16.35
CA SER A 244 2.04 -10.23 17.23
C SER A 244 3.27 -10.29 18.13
N ARG A 245 4.45 -9.87 17.65
CA ARG A 245 5.65 -9.74 18.48
C ARG A 245 5.58 -8.61 19.50
N LEU A 246 4.86 -7.53 19.21
CA LEU A 246 4.69 -6.40 20.13
C LEU A 246 3.66 -6.69 21.22
N GLY A 247 2.62 -7.48 20.94
CA GLY A 247 1.58 -7.84 21.89
C GLY A 247 1.90 -9.02 22.83
N GLY A 248 3.02 -9.72 22.60
CA GLY A 248 3.47 -10.86 23.42
C GLY A 248 4.39 -10.51 24.59
N ARG A 249 4.49 -9.23 24.97
CA ARG A 249 5.19 -8.75 26.17
C ARG A 249 4.19 -8.09 27.11
#